data_AF-A0A969B2F2-F1
#
_entry.id   AF-A0A969B2F2-F1
#
_cell.length_a   1.000
_cell.length_b   1.000
_cell.length_c   1.000
_cell.angle_alpha   90.00
_cell.angle_beta   90.00
_cell.angle_gamma   90.00
#
_symmetry.space_group_name_H-M   'P 1'
#
loop_
_entity.id
_entity.type
_entity.pdbx_description
1 polymer ?
#
loop_
_entity_poly.entity_id
_entity_poly.type
_entity_poly.pdbx_seq_one_letter_code
_entity_poly.pdbx_strand_id
1 'polypeptide(L)'
;MTTLPTEIVLVFDGTCGFCTRSLYLLQRFDRAGRITAFPFQAPGVRERYGLSIEECERAAWAIAPDGRRFEGAAAINMAFSVALALPLPLLFYVMPGVRHVQDGVYGWVAHNRSKLPGVMPYCTAHPEVCDLAAVPAVSCGLRPSSGRHFLLSAQKTAATTHKSSPPSFMFITSTFLRIPTYATIPCVLHAVTSNL
;
A
#
# COMPACT_ATOMS: atom_id res chain seq x y z
N MET A 1 -0.07 -27.86 -19.60
CA MET A 1 -1.13 -27.03 -18.99
C MET A 1 -0.44 -26.07 -18.04
N THR A 2 -0.50 -24.77 -18.31
CA THR A 2 0.11 -23.79 -17.42
C THR A 2 -0.79 -23.62 -16.20
N THR A 3 -0.31 -23.99 -15.03
CA THR A 3 -1.07 -23.90 -13.78
C THR A 3 -1.36 -22.44 -13.45
N LEU A 4 -2.58 -22.17 -12.98
CA LEU A 4 -2.97 -20.86 -12.47
C LEU A 4 -2.16 -20.56 -11.20
N PRO A 5 -1.52 -19.38 -11.07
CA PRO A 5 -0.82 -19.04 -9.84
C PRO A 5 -1.81 -18.86 -8.68
N THR A 6 -1.35 -19.14 -7.45
CA THR A 6 -2.17 -19.00 -6.24
C THR A 6 -2.31 -17.55 -5.79
N GLU A 7 -1.38 -16.69 -6.17
CA GLU A 7 -1.37 -15.26 -5.87
C GLU A 7 -0.73 -14.50 -7.02
N ILE A 8 -1.01 -13.20 -7.12
CA ILE A 8 -0.37 -12.30 -8.08
C ILE A 8 -0.13 -10.93 -7.46
N VAL A 9 0.80 -10.21 -8.07
CA VAL A 9 0.91 -8.77 -7.91
C VAL A 9 0.18 -8.07 -9.06
N LEU A 10 -0.64 -7.07 -8.75
CA LEU A 10 -1.32 -6.22 -9.72
C LEU A 10 -0.75 -4.79 -9.64
N VAL A 11 -0.06 -4.35 -10.68
CA VAL A 11 0.38 -2.96 -10.82
C VAL A 11 -0.66 -2.19 -11.65
N PHE A 12 -1.13 -1.08 -11.13
CA PHE A 12 -2.21 -0.27 -11.74
C PHE A 12 -1.90 1.22 -11.68
N ASP A 13 -2.69 2.03 -12.40
CA ASP A 13 -2.60 3.48 -12.36
C ASP A 13 -3.32 4.06 -11.13
N GLY A 14 -2.54 4.48 -10.14
CA GLY A 14 -3.05 5.07 -8.90
C GLY A 14 -3.59 6.50 -9.05
N THR A 15 -3.33 7.18 -10.16
CA THR A 15 -3.86 8.52 -10.47
C THR A 15 -5.17 8.47 -11.25
N CYS A 16 -5.61 7.28 -11.66
CA CYS A 16 -6.82 7.05 -12.42
C CYS A 16 -8.00 6.61 -11.51
N GLY A 17 -9.05 7.44 -11.45
CA GLY A 17 -10.25 7.15 -10.65
C GLY A 17 -11.05 5.94 -11.12
N PHE A 18 -11.15 5.71 -12.43
CA PHE A 18 -11.79 4.50 -12.99
C PHE A 18 -11.01 3.22 -12.63
N CYS A 19 -9.68 3.30 -12.71
CA CYS A 19 -8.77 2.20 -12.41
C CYS A 19 -8.84 1.84 -10.92
N THR A 20 -8.88 2.86 -10.05
CA THR A 20 -9.08 2.71 -8.60
C THR A 20 -10.43 2.04 -8.31
N ARG A 21 -11.51 2.48 -8.96
CA ARG A 21 -12.84 1.85 -8.83
C ARG A 21 -12.81 0.38 -9.25
N SER A 22 -12.12 0.08 -10.34
CA SER A 22 -11.97 -1.28 -10.87
C SER A 22 -11.18 -2.19 -9.92
N LEU A 23 -10.11 -1.66 -9.31
CA LEU A 23 -9.36 -2.35 -8.25
C LEU A 23 -10.26 -2.70 -7.07
N TYR A 24 -11.04 -1.75 -6.56
CA TYR A 24 -11.94 -2.02 -5.43
C TYR A 24 -13.02 -3.04 -5.79
N LEU A 25 -13.51 -3.04 -7.02
CA LEU A 25 -14.42 -4.07 -7.50
C LEU A 25 -13.74 -5.44 -7.50
N LEU A 26 -12.54 -5.54 -8.05
CA LEU A 26 -11.74 -6.78 -8.07
C LEU A 26 -11.49 -7.32 -6.65
N GLN A 27 -11.14 -6.44 -5.69
CA GLN A 27 -10.94 -6.82 -4.29
C GLN A 27 -12.21 -7.39 -3.63
N ARG A 28 -13.41 -6.99 -4.09
CA ARG A 28 -14.67 -7.61 -3.61
C ARG A 28 -14.84 -9.06 -4.09
N PHE A 29 -14.19 -9.44 -5.18
CA PHE A 29 -14.16 -10.83 -5.66
C PHE A 29 -13.02 -11.62 -5.02
N ASP A 30 -11.90 -10.98 -4.71
CA ASP A 30 -10.74 -11.60 -4.07
C ASP A 30 -10.92 -11.81 -2.56
N ARG A 31 -11.84 -12.69 -2.17
CA ARG A 31 -12.14 -12.98 -0.76
C ARG A 31 -11.00 -13.66 -0.01
N ALA A 32 -10.07 -14.27 -0.73
CA ALA A 32 -8.92 -14.96 -0.17
C ALA A 32 -7.67 -14.08 -0.07
N GLY A 33 -7.72 -12.81 -0.52
CA GLY A 33 -6.58 -11.89 -0.46
C GLY A 33 -5.38 -12.34 -1.29
N ARG A 34 -5.63 -12.92 -2.46
CA ARG A 34 -4.60 -13.46 -3.37
C ARG A 34 -3.98 -12.40 -4.30
N ILE A 35 -4.52 -11.19 -4.29
CA ILE A 35 -4.05 -10.09 -5.15
C ILE A 35 -3.43 -9.01 -4.29
N THR A 36 -2.12 -8.84 -4.42
CA THR A 36 -1.43 -7.67 -3.85
C THR A 36 -1.38 -6.58 -4.91
N ALA A 37 -2.03 -5.45 -4.67
CA ALA A 37 -2.09 -4.35 -5.65
C ALA A 37 -1.18 -3.18 -5.26
N PHE A 38 -0.45 -2.65 -6.24
CA PHE A 38 0.41 -1.47 -6.07
C PHE A 38 0.13 -0.42 -7.15
N PRO A 39 -0.01 0.87 -6.79
CA PRO A 39 0.00 1.93 -7.78
C PRO A 39 1.42 2.07 -8.35
N PHE A 40 1.58 2.24 -9.66
CA PHE A 40 2.93 2.37 -10.25
C PHE A 40 3.67 3.64 -9.82
N GLN A 41 2.94 4.62 -9.28
CA GLN A 41 3.49 5.85 -8.70
C GLN A 41 4.23 5.59 -7.38
N ALA A 42 3.92 4.50 -6.67
CA ALA A 42 4.61 4.17 -5.43
C ALA A 42 6.11 3.92 -5.68
N PRO A 43 7.01 4.54 -4.89
CA PRO A 43 8.45 4.44 -5.11
C PRO A 43 8.97 3.01 -5.09
N GLY A 44 9.81 2.67 -6.08
CA GLY A 44 10.43 1.35 -6.21
C GLY A 44 9.54 0.26 -6.82
N VAL A 45 8.24 0.50 -7.02
CA VAL A 45 7.33 -0.53 -7.59
C VAL A 45 7.70 -0.86 -9.03
N ARG A 46 7.89 0.16 -9.87
CA ARG A 46 8.24 -0.03 -11.28
C ARG A 46 9.57 -0.75 -11.43
N GLU A 47 10.59 -0.31 -10.68
CA GLU A 47 11.94 -0.87 -10.72
C GLU A 47 11.94 -2.33 -10.23
N ARG A 48 11.21 -2.62 -9.15
CA ARG A 48 11.06 -3.99 -8.61
C ARG A 48 10.48 -4.98 -9.62
N TYR A 49 9.58 -4.51 -10.48
CA TYR A 49 8.89 -5.36 -11.45
C TYR A 49 9.39 -5.19 -12.90
N GLY A 50 10.46 -4.40 -13.10
CA GLY A 50 11.03 -4.15 -14.42
C GLY A 50 10.05 -3.52 -15.40
N LEU A 51 9.25 -2.56 -14.92
CA LEU A 51 8.25 -1.82 -15.70
C LEU A 51 8.75 -0.41 -16.03
N SER A 52 8.64 0.01 -17.29
CA SER A 52 8.85 1.41 -17.66
C SER A 52 7.64 2.27 -17.29
N ILE A 53 7.81 3.59 -17.26
CA ILE A 53 6.69 4.51 -17.04
C ILE A 53 5.67 4.35 -18.17
N GLU A 54 6.12 4.28 -19.41
CA GLU A 54 5.28 4.14 -20.61
C GLU A 54 4.48 2.83 -20.59
N GLU A 55 5.08 1.73 -20.12
CA GLU A 55 4.38 0.45 -19.93
C GLU A 55 3.26 0.56 -18.90
N CYS A 56 3.50 1.23 -17.77
CA CYS A 56 2.51 1.42 -16.72
C CYS A 56 1.42 2.43 -17.11
N GLU A 57 1.77 3.47 -17.86
CA GLU A 57 0.81 4.42 -18.38
C GLU A 57 -0.09 3.78 -19.43
N ARG A 58 0.44 2.88 -20.26
CA ARG A 58 -0.30 2.16 -21.30
C ARG A 58 -1.27 1.13 -20.73
N ALA A 59 -0.87 0.38 -19.71
CA ALA A 59 -1.70 -0.70 -19.18
C ALA A 59 -1.46 -1.06 -17.71
N ALA A 60 -2.43 -1.75 -17.13
CA ALA A 60 -2.25 -2.48 -15.88
C ALA A 60 -1.52 -3.80 -16.14
N TRP A 61 -0.79 -4.27 -15.13
CA TRP A 61 0.05 -5.46 -15.22
C TRP A 61 -0.25 -6.43 -14.08
N ALA A 62 -0.42 -7.70 -14.41
CA ALA A 62 -0.46 -8.78 -13.43
C ALA A 62 0.84 -9.58 -13.53
N ILE A 63 1.49 -9.81 -12.40
CA ILE A 63 2.79 -10.47 -12.31
C ILE A 63 2.64 -11.66 -11.38
N ALA A 64 2.90 -12.86 -11.92
CA ALA A 64 2.88 -14.09 -11.15
C ALA A 64 4.22 -14.30 -10.40
N PRO A 65 4.23 -15.08 -9.30
CA PRO A 65 5.44 -15.36 -8.53
C PRO A 65 6.55 -16.04 -9.34
N ASP A 66 6.18 -16.75 -10.41
CA ASP A 66 7.11 -17.40 -11.35
C ASP A 66 7.69 -16.44 -12.41
N GLY A 67 7.40 -15.14 -12.31
CA GLY A 67 7.91 -14.10 -13.20
C GLY A 67 7.09 -13.91 -14.48
N ARG A 68 6.03 -14.69 -14.72
CA ARG A 68 5.14 -14.44 -15.86
C ARG A 68 4.44 -13.09 -15.71
N ARG A 69 4.49 -12.30 -16.78
CA ARG A 69 3.86 -10.98 -16.88
C ARG A 69 2.67 -11.04 -17.82
N PHE A 70 1.55 -10.48 -17.38
CA PHE A 70 0.33 -10.33 -18.15
C PHE A 70 0.01 -8.84 -18.22
N GLU A 71 -0.39 -8.38 -19.39
CA GLU A 71 -0.65 -6.97 -19.66
C GLU A 71 -2.13 -6.75 -20.02
N GLY A 72 -2.67 -5.62 -19.59
CA GLY A 72 -3.95 -5.11 -20.08
C GLY A 72 -5.09 -6.08 -19.87
N ALA A 73 -5.81 -6.45 -20.95
CA ALA A 73 -6.90 -7.42 -20.85
C ALA A 73 -6.42 -8.77 -20.27
N ALA A 74 -5.22 -9.23 -20.64
CA ALA A 74 -4.65 -10.44 -20.06
C ALA A 74 -4.40 -10.30 -18.55
N ALA A 75 -3.94 -9.12 -18.10
CA ALA A 75 -3.74 -8.82 -16.69
C ALA A 75 -5.05 -8.90 -15.90
N ILE A 76 -6.12 -8.30 -16.44
CA ILE A 76 -7.44 -8.30 -15.81
C ILE A 76 -8.02 -9.72 -15.74
N ASN A 77 -7.93 -10.51 -16.81
CA ASN A 77 -8.39 -11.90 -16.80
C ASN A 77 -7.58 -12.78 -15.85
N MET A 78 -6.26 -12.59 -15.78
CA MET A 78 -5.42 -13.27 -14.79
C MET A 78 -5.86 -12.90 -13.36
N ALA A 79 -6.08 -11.61 -13.10
CA ALA A 79 -6.52 -11.15 -11.79
C ALA A 79 -7.87 -11.75 -11.37
N PHE A 80 -8.88 -11.75 -12.25
CA PHE A 80 -10.15 -12.40 -11.94
C PHE A 80 -10.03 -13.91 -11.79
N SER A 81 -9.18 -14.56 -12.59
CA SER A 81 -8.95 -16.00 -12.47
C SER A 81 -8.38 -16.36 -11.09
N VAL A 82 -7.40 -15.59 -10.63
CA VAL A 82 -6.75 -15.76 -9.31
C VAL A 82 -7.71 -15.41 -8.17
N ALA A 83 -8.40 -14.27 -8.25
CA ALA A 83 -9.39 -13.86 -7.25
C ALA A 83 -10.45 -14.96 -7.01
N LEU A 84 -10.94 -15.57 -8.09
CA LEU A 84 -12.01 -16.56 -8.06
C LEU A 84 -11.52 -18.01 -7.88
N ALA A 85 -10.21 -18.27 -7.90
CA ALA A 85 -9.65 -19.63 -7.98
C ALA A 85 -10.09 -20.42 -9.24
N LEU A 86 -10.48 -19.75 -10.32
CA LEU A 86 -11.06 -20.39 -11.50
C LEU A 86 -10.25 -20.01 -12.74
N PRO A 87 -9.80 -20.98 -13.56
CA PRO A 87 -9.08 -20.65 -14.80
C PRO A 87 -10.00 -20.07 -15.88
N LEU A 88 -11.32 -20.04 -15.65
CA LEU A 88 -12.33 -19.72 -16.66
C LEU A 88 -12.14 -18.34 -17.32
N PRO A 89 -11.86 -17.23 -16.60
CA PRO A 89 -11.62 -15.94 -17.26
C PRO A 89 -10.42 -15.98 -18.21
N LEU A 90 -9.30 -16.59 -17.77
CA LEU A 90 -8.11 -16.72 -18.61
C LEU A 90 -8.35 -17.66 -19.81
N LEU A 91 -9.08 -18.76 -19.61
CA LEU A 91 -9.48 -19.67 -20.69
C LEU A 91 -10.38 -18.96 -21.71
N PHE A 92 -11.29 -18.10 -21.24
CA PHE A 92 -12.13 -17.29 -22.11
C PHE A 92 -11.30 -16.28 -22.92
N TYR A 93 -10.30 -15.66 -22.29
CA TYR A 93 -9.38 -14.73 -22.95
C TYR A 93 -8.55 -15.36 -24.05
N VAL A 94 -8.08 -16.61 -23.90
CA VAL A 94 -7.23 -17.26 -24.93
C VAL A 94 -8.00 -17.77 -26.14
N MET A 95 -9.33 -17.71 -26.15
CA MET A 95 -10.11 -18.11 -27.32
C MET A 95 -9.85 -17.17 -28.50
N PRO A 96 -9.62 -17.72 -29.71
CA PRO A 96 -9.42 -16.92 -30.91
C PRO A 96 -10.64 -16.04 -31.18
N GLY A 97 -10.41 -14.80 -31.61
CA GLY A 97 -11.45 -13.77 -31.76
C GLY A 97 -11.78 -13.04 -30.45
N VAL A 98 -12.08 -13.78 -29.38
CA VAL A 98 -12.37 -13.19 -28.05
C VAL A 98 -11.20 -12.37 -27.53
N ARG A 99 -9.97 -12.91 -27.67
CA ARG A 99 -8.75 -12.17 -27.32
C ARG A 99 -8.69 -10.79 -27.97
N HIS A 100 -8.86 -10.73 -29.28
CA HIS A 100 -8.76 -9.48 -30.04
C HIS A 100 -9.83 -8.46 -29.63
N VAL A 101 -11.06 -8.94 -29.37
CA VAL A 101 -12.14 -8.09 -28.87
C VAL A 101 -11.78 -7.54 -27.50
N GLN A 102 -11.32 -8.38 -26.58
CA GLN A 102 -10.95 -7.94 -25.23
C GLN A 102 -9.76 -6.98 -25.23
N ASP A 103 -8.73 -7.24 -26.04
CA ASP A 103 -7.57 -6.36 -26.20
C ASP A 103 -7.99 -5.00 -26.78
N GLY A 104 -8.88 -4.99 -27.78
CA GLY A 104 -9.43 -3.76 -28.36
C GLY A 104 -10.29 -2.97 -27.37
N VAL A 105 -11.18 -3.65 -26.63
CA VAL A 105 -12.00 -3.04 -25.58
C VAL A 105 -11.12 -2.47 -24.48
N TYR A 106 -10.14 -3.23 -24.00
CA TYR A 106 -9.20 -2.76 -22.99
C TYR A 106 -8.42 -1.53 -23.49
N GLY A 107 -7.93 -1.57 -24.73
CA GLY A 107 -7.26 -0.43 -25.35
C GLY A 107 -8.13 0.81 -25.36
N TRP A 108 -9.40 0.70 -25.78
CA TRP A 108 -10.36 1.80 -25.74
C TRP A 108 -10.59 2.31 -24.31
N VAL A 109 -10.78 1.42 -23.34
CA VAL A 109 -10.94 1.77 -21.91
C VAL A 109 -9.72 2.53 -21.40
N ALA A 110 -8.50 2.03 -21.67
CA ALA A 110 -7.25 2.64 -21.23
C ALA A 110 -7.08 4.06 -21.80
N HIS A 111 -7.37 4.27 -23.09
CA HIS A 111 -7.32 5.59 -23.72
C HIS A 111 -8.39 6.55 -23.20
N ASN A 112 -9.55 6.05 -22.76
CA ASN A 112 -10.67 6.87 -22.29
C ASN A 112 -10.79 6.92 -20.76
N ARG A 113 -9.82 6.36 -20.01
CA ARG A 113 -9.92 6.14 -18.55
C ARG A 113 -10.18 7.41 -17.73
N SER A 114 -9.76 8.57 -18.22
CA SER A 114 -10.02 9.87 -17.58
C SER A 114 -11.46 10.37 -17.75
N LYS A 115 -12.19 9.85 -18.75
CA LYS A 115 -13.59 10.19 -19.06
C LYS A 115 -14.58 9.18 -18.49
N LEU A 116 -14.11 7.99 -18.12
CA LEU A 116 -14.94 6.94 -17.54
C LEU A 116 -15.29 7.27 -16.08
N PRO A 117 -16.48 6.88 -15.60
CA PRO A 117 -16.87 7.15 -14.23
C PRO A 117 -15.92 6.45 -13.26
N GLY A 118 -15.36 7.20 -12.32
CA GLY A 118 -14.38 6.72 -11.36
C GLY A 118 -14.77 7.03 -9.91
N VAL A 119 -13.87 6.70 -9.00
CA VAL A 119 -13.87 7.20 -7.61
C VAL A 119 -12.65 8.11 -7.41
N MET A 120 -12.44 8.61 -6.19
CA MET A 120 -11.20 9.32 -5.85
C MET A 120 -9.99 8.47 -6.26
N PRO A 121 -9.00 9.02 -7.01
CA PRO A 121 -7.79 8.29 -7.36
C PRO A 121 -7.06 7.76 -6.13
N TYR A 122 -6.51 6.55 -6.22
CA TYR A 122 -5.83 5.88 -5.12
C TYR A 122 -4.73 6.75 -4.50
N CYS A 123 -3.87 7.36 -5.32
CA CYS A 123 -2.78 8.19 -4.83
C CYS A 123 -3.24 9.50 -4.19
N THR A 124 -4.43 10.00 -4.56
CA THR A 124 -5.05 11.14 -3.87
C THR A 124 -5.58 10.72 -2.50
N ALA A 125 -6.14 9.52 -2.38
CA ALA A 125 -6.64 8.98 -1.11
C ALA A 125 -5.52 8.49 -0.18
N HIS A 126 -4.38 8.07 -0.73
CA HIS A 126 -3.24 7.46 -0.04
C HIS A 126 -1.92 8.16 -0.43
N PRO A 127 -1.76 9.46 -0.15
CA PRO A 127 -0.56 10.20 -0.51
C PRO A 127 0.70 9.60 0.12
N GLU A 128 0.62 8.99 1.30
CA GLU A 128 1.73 8.33 1.98
C GLU A 128 2.31 7.12 1.22
N VAL A 129 1.52 6.50 0.33
CA VAL A 129 1.93 5.34 -0.47
C VAL A 129 2.58 5.79 -1.78
N CYS A 130 2.05 6.83 -2.40
CA CYS A 130 2.52 7.30 -3.71
C CYS A 130 3.60 8.38 -3.62
N ASP A 131 3.57 9.21 -2.57
CA ASP A 131 4.50 10.32 -2.37
C ASP A 131 5.29 10.10 -1.06
N LEU A 132 6.53 9.63 -1.18
CA LEU A 132 7.47 9.69 -0.06
C LEU A 132 7.83 11.15 0.34
N ALA A 133 7.45 12.14 -0.48
CA ALA A 133 7.56 13.56 -0.15
C ALA A 133 6.39 14.09 0.72
N ALA A 134 5.25 13.38 0.77
CA ALA A 134 4.06 13.82 1.50
C ALA A 134 4.03 13.29 2.95
N VAL A 135 4.93 12.36 3.32
CA VAL A 135 5.13 12.00 4.72
C VAL A 135 5.89 13.17 5.38
N PRO A 136 5.29 13.98 6.27
CA PRO A 136 6.09 14.89 7.05
C PRO A 136 7.10 14.03 7.80
N ALA A 137 8.39 14.31 7.61
CA ALA A 137 9.43 13.69 8.40
C ALA A 137 9.04 13.88 9.88
N VAL A 138 8.57 12.81 10.52
CA VAL A 138 8.52 12.77 11.98
C VAL A 138 9.99 12.76 12.37
N SER A 139 10.55 13.95 12.51
CA SER A 139 11.83 14.13 13.18
C SER A 139 11.61 13.50 14.54
N CYS A 140 12.24 12.36 14.77
CA CYS A 140 12.34 11.78 16.09
C CYS A 140 13.10 12.83 16.90
N GLY A 141 12.34 13.68 17.60
CA GLY A 141 12.89 14.74 18.41
C GLY A 141 13.73 14.08 19.48
N LEU A 142 15.05 14.08 19.26
CA LEU A 142 16.03 13.98 20.32
C LEU A 142 15.76 15.17 21.24
N ARG A 143 14.90 14.98 22.24
CA ARG A 143 14.89 15.82 23.43
C ARG A 143 16.17 15.45 24.17
N PRO A 144 17.17 16.35 24.27
CA PRO A 144 18.29 16.08 25.15
C PRO A 144 17.71 16.05 26.56
N SER A 145 17.80 14.91 27.25
CA SER A 145 17.58 14.87 28.68
C SER A 145 18.71 15.68 29.31
N SER A 146 18.43 16.96 29.59
CA SER A 146 19.30 17.79 30.42
C SER A 146 19.48 17.07 31.76
N GLY A 147 20.69 16.54 31.94
CA GLY A 147 21.13 15.93 33.18
C GLY A 147 21.00 16.98 34.29
N ARG A 148 20.13 16.70 35.26
CA ARG A 148 20.10 17.45 36.51
C ARG A 148 21.39 17.13 37.26
N HIS A 149 22.35 18.05 37.18
CA HIS A 149 23.33 18.20 38.24
C HIS A 149 22.57 18.53 39.54
N PHE A 150 22.67 17.61 40.49
CA PHE A 150 22.23 17.80 41.86
C PHE A 150 23.12 18.90 42.48
N LEU A 151 22.61 20.12 42.56
CA LEU A 151 23.13 21.13 43.47
C LEU A 151 22.20 21.18 44.67
N LEU A 152 22.74 20.75 45.82
CA LEU A 152 22.14 20.98 47.12
C LEU A 152 21.89 22.49 47.28
N SER A 153 20.62 22.86 47.41
CA SER A 153 20.24 24.08 48.11
C SER A 153 19.08 23.74 49.02
N ALA A 154 19.41 23.71 50.31
CA ALA A 154 18.46 23.66 51.39
C ALA A 154 17.62 24.95 51.38
N GLN A 155 16.31 24.83 51.20
CA GLN A 155 15.37 25.83 51.70
C GLN A 155 14.21 25.13 52.41
N LYS A 156 13.88 25.76 53.54
CA LYS A 156 13.07 25.30 54.66
C LYS A 156 11.67 25.92 54.51
N THR A 157 10.66 25.20 55.01
CA THR A 157 9.28 25.66 55.30
C THR A 157 8.38 25.88 54.07
N ALA A 158 7.06 25.65 54.09
CA ALA A 158 6.12 25.43 55.18
C ALA A 158 5.00 24.47 54.75
N ALA A 159 4.46 23.76 55.73
CA ALA A 159 3.29 22.92 55.59
C ALA A 159 2.03 23.76 55.33
N THR A 160 1.19 23.31 54.38
CA THR A 160 -0.25 23.56 54.47
C THR A 160 -0.99 22.29 54.10
N THR A 161 -1.75 21.82 55.06
CA THR A 161 -2.64 20.66 55.03
C THR A 161 -3.84 20.92 54.13
N HIS A 162 -4.17 19.99 53.22
CA HIS A 162 -5.57 19.72 52.94
C HIS A 162 -5.81 18.22 52.71
N LYS A 163 -6.73 17.71 53.52
CA LYS A 163 -7.20 16.34 53.66
C LYS A 163 -8.55 16.24 52.95
N SER A 164 -8.72 15.29 52.03
CA SER A 164 -10.03 14.65 51.79
C SER A 164 -9.89 13.49 50.79
N SER A 165 -10.12 12.29 51.32
CA SER A 165 -10.27 11.00 50.62
C SER A 165 -11.74 10.79 50.15
N PRO A 166 -12.18 9.60 49.65
CA PRO A 166 -12.70 9.35 48.29
C PRO A 166 -14.21 8.98 48.31
N PRO A 167 -14.86 8.29 47.32
CA PRO A 167 -14.55 6.89 46.92
C PRO A 167 -14.84 6.47 45.45
N SER A 168 -14.23 5.34 45.05
CA SER A 168 -14.84 4.18 44.35
C SER A 168 -15.32 4.20 42.88
N PHE A 169 -14.79 3.19 42.16
CA PHE A 169 -15.39 2.37 41.09
C PHE A 169 -15.62 2.99 39.70
N MET A 170 -14.98 2.44 38.65
CA MET A 170 -15.60 1.42 37.80
C MET A 170 -14.59 0.88 36.77
N PHE A 171 -14.45 -0.44 36.74
CA PHE A 171 -13.74 -1.21 35.73
C PHE A 171 -14.44 -1.11 34.38
N ILE A 172 -13.71 -0.81 33.29
CA ILE A 172 -14.06 -1.27 31.94
C ILE A 172 -12.80 -1.77 31.22
N THR A 173 -12.72 -3.10 31.21
CA THR A 173 -12.10 -4.04 30.26
C THR A 173 -11.18 -3.51 29.15
N SER A 174 -9.92 -3.95 29.27
CA SER A 174 -8.92 -4.07 28.21
C SER A 174 -9.47 -4.81 26.98
N THR A 175 -9.43 -4.16 25.81
CA THR A 175 -9.37 -4.86 24.53
C THR A 175 -8.07 -4.45 23.86
N PHE A 176 -7.08 -5.33 23.96
CA PHE A 176 -5.81 -5.24 23.25
C PHE A 176 -6.08 -5.18 21.74
N LEU A 177 -5.98 -4.00 21.12
CA LEU A 177 -5.73 -3.91 19.69
C LEU A 177 -4.31 -4.41 19.43
N ARG A 178 -4.23 -5.59 18.82
CA ARG A 178 -3.01 -6.21 18.31
C ARG A 178 -2.52 -5.37 17.11
N ILE A 179 -1.63 -4.43 17.35
CA ILE A 179 -0.91 -3.72 16.28
C ILE A 179 0.10 -4.71 15.67
N PRO A 180 0.07 -4.99 14.37
CA PRO A 180 1.08 -5.82 13.72
C PRO A 180 2.43 -5.07 13.74
N THR A 181 3.40 -5.66 14.42
CA THR A 181 4.80 -5.23 14.45
C THR A 181 5.41 -5.40 13.07
N TYR A 182 5.45 -4.33 12.28
CA TYR A 182 6.32 -4.27 11.11
C TYR A 182 7.75 -4.04 11.59
N ALA A 183 8.54 -5.10 11.39
CA ALA A 183 10.00 -5.15 11.29
C ALA A 183 10.76 -3.84 11.53
N THR A 184 11.44 -3.78 12.68
CA THR A 184 12.62 -2.94 12.89
C THR A 184 13.69 -3.29 11.86
N ILE A 185 13.87 -2.44 10.85
CA ILE A 185 15.06 -2.45 10.00
C ILE A 185 16.13 -1.64 10.75
N PRO A 186 17.28 -2.23 11.15
CA PRO A 186 18.34 -1.45 11.74
C PRO A 186 18.95 -0.51 10.69
N CYS A 187 18.89 0.79 10.94
CA CYS A 187 19.64 1.81 10.22
C CYS A 187 21.14 1.51 10.34
N VAL A 188 21.74 0.98 9.27
CA VAL A 188 23.19 0.98 9.12
C VAL A 188 23.58 2.38 8.66
N LEU A 189 24.19 3.13 9.58
CA LEU A 189 24.72 4.47 9.37
C LEU A 189 25.92 4.39 8.40
N HIS A 190 25.74 4.71 7.12
CA HIS A 190 26.86 5.04 6.24
C HIS A 190 27.31 6.46 6.58
N ALA A 191 28.34 6.58 7.41
CA ALA A 191 29.05 7.84 7.62
C ALA A 191 29.81 8.22 6.34
N VAL A 192 29.28 9.18 5.59
CA VAL A 192 30.04 9.87 4.53
C VAL A 192 30.98 10.84 5.24
N THR A 193 32.24 10.46 5.42
CA THR A 193 33.28 11.40 5.82
C THR A 193 33.67 12.24 4.60
N SER A 194 33.17 13.47 4.55
CA SER A 194 33.70 14.52 3.69
C SER A 194 35.09 14.88 4.19
N ASN A 195 36.14 14.62 3.38
CA ASN A 195 37.45 15.20 3.61
C ASN A 195 37.60 16.46 2.75
N LEU A 196 38.09 17.50 3.43
CA LEU A 196 38.65 18.75 2.92
C LEU A 196 39.81 18.51 1.96
#